data_AF-A0A8J3FW65-F1
#
_entry.id   AF-A0A8J3FW65-F1
#
_cell.length_a   1.000
_cell.length_b   1.000
_cell.length_c   1.000
_cell.angle_alpha   90.00
_cell.angle_beta   90.00
_cell.angle_gamma   90.00
#
_symmetry.space_group_name_H-M   'P 1'
#
loop_
_entity.id
_entity.type
_entity.pdbx_description
1 polymer ?
#
loop_
_entity_poly.entity_id
_entity_poly.type
_entity_poly.pdbx_seq_one_letter_code
_entity_poly.pdbx_strand_id
1 'polypeptide(L)'
;MDSFRELMDLLRRVDPVPERVRGFAVEARDMASRWDGSTGLSLVSDTALAPPPGVRSGSATRHLEFAGAGLGLVVQLVADGVERLTLVGLVVPPSIEVEVRYPTGSSRVLADGQGGFRMTGVPAGPLSFALHPEGAQAVATEWLVG
;
A
#
# COMPACT_ATOMS: atom_id res chain seq x y z
N MET A 1 -40.24 11.71 3.53
CA MET A 1 -38.91 11.09 3.30
C MET A 1 -37.80 11.81 4.09
N ASP A 2 -38.12 12.46 5.23
CA ASP A 2 -37.19 13.29 6.02
C ASP A 2 -36.66 12.61 7.30
N SER A 3 -37.30 11.53 7.75
CA SER A 3 -37.01 10.90 9.05
C SER A 3 -35.59 10.34 9.17
N PHE A 4 -34.97 9.91 8.07
CA PHE A 4 -33.58 9.45 8.07
C PHE A 4 -32.59 10.60 8.22
N ARG A 5 -32.90 11.77 7.63
CA ARG A 5 -32.05 12.98 7.75
C ARG A 5 -32.08 13.51 9.18
N GLU A 6 -33.26 13.58 9.79
CA GLU A 6 -33.40 13.98 11.20
C GLU A 6 -32.66 13.03 12.15
N LEU A 7 -32.73 11.71 11.91
CA LEU A 7 -31.99 10.73 12.70
C LEU A 7 -30.47 10.92 12.56
N MET A 8 -29.97 11.15 11.35
CA MET A 8 -28.54 11.37 11.11
C MET A 8 -28.03 12.68 11.75
N ASP A 9 -28.84 13.73 11.76
CA ASP A 9 -28.49 15.00 12.42
C ASP A 9 -28.53 14.88 13.95
N LEU A 10 -29.49 14.11 14.49
CA LEU A 10 -29.52 13.77 15.92
C LEU A 10 -28.26 12.99 16.32
N LEU A 11 -27.88 11.96 15.56
CA LEU A 11 -26.70 11.14 15.82
C LEU A 11 -25.41 11.97 15.81
N ARG A 12 -25.24 12.87 14.83
CA ARG A 12 -24.08 13.77 14.78
C ARG A 12 -23.95 14.68 16.00
N ARG A 13 -25.07 15.03 16.64
CA ARG A 13 -25.12 15.89 17.82
C ARG A 13 -24.90 15.12 19.13
N VAL A 14 -25.41 13.90 19.22
CA VAL A 14 -25.37 13.09 20.44
C VAL A 14 -24.10 12.25 20.54
N ASP A 15 -23.56 11.79 19.41
CA ASP A 15 -22.32 11.00 19.33
C ASP A 15 -21.38 11.62 18.30
N PRO A 16 -20.73 12.76 18.63
CA PRO A 16 -19.82 13.42 17.71
C PRO A 16 -18.60 12.53 17.47
N VAL A 17 -18.17 12.44 16.19
CA VAL A 17 -16.95 11.71 15.83
C VAL A 17 -15.79 12.17 16.71
N PRO A 18 -15.16 11.27 17.49
CA PRO A 18 -14.10 11.64 18.42
C PRO A 18 -12.95 12.37 17.72
N GLU A 19 -12.37 13.37 18.38
CA GLU A 19 -11.33 14.23 17.78
C GLU A 19 -10.14 13.43 17.26
N ARG A 20 -9.76 12.36 17.95
CA ARG A 20 -8.75 11.39 17.50
C ARG A 20 -9.05 10.79 16.12
N VAL A 21 -10.31 10.42 15.86
CA VAL A 21 -10.73 9.84 14.58
C VAL A 21 -10.74 10.90 13.48
N ARG A 22 -11.13 12.14 13.81
CA ARG A 22 -11.03 13.28 12.89
C ARG A 22 -9.58 13.56 12.51
N GLY A 23 -8.67 13.55 13.49
CA GLY A 23 -7.23 13.68 13.27
C GLY A 23 -6.71 12.63 12.28
N PHE A 24 -7.02 11.35 12.51
CA PHE A 24 -6.65 10.28 11.58
C PHE A 24 -7.26 10.45 10.18
N ALA A 25 -8.51 10.90 10.08
CA ALA A 25 -9.16 11.13 8.79
C ALA A 25 -8.49 12.29 8.02
N VAL A 26 -8.09 13.36 8.72
CA VAL A 26 -7.34 14.48 8.13
C VAL A 26 -5.95 14.02 7.70
N GLU A 27 -5.22 13.30 8.55
CA GLU A 27 -3.89 12.76 8.22
C GLU A 27 -3.94 11.81 7.03
N ALA A 28 -4.94 10.91 6.98
CA ALA A 28 -5.14 10.01 5.85
C ALA A 28 -5.47 10.77 4.56
N ARG A 29 -6.31 11.81 4.64
CA ARG A 29 -6.64 12.67 3.50
C ARG A 29 -5.42 13.45 3.01
N ASP A 30 -4.68 14.06 3.91
CA ASP A 30 -3.47 14.82 3.60
C ASP A 30 -2.44 13.89 2.95
N MET A 31 -2.26 12.69 3.49
CA MET A 31 -1.42 11.66 2.90
C MET A 31 -1.90 11.26 1.49
N ALA A 32 -3.19 11.04 1.28
CA ALA A 32 -3.75 10.73 -0.04
C ALA A 32 -3.54 11.89 -1.04
N SER A 33 -3.62 13.14 -0.60
CA SER A 33 -3.42 14.32 -1.45
C SER A 33 -1.96 14.59 -1.85
N ARG A 34 -0.99 14.02 -1.12
CA ARG A 34 0.44 14.20 -1.39
C ARG A 34 0.95 13.36 -2.57
N TRP A 35 0.19 12.35 -2.98
CA TRP A 35 0.67 11.36 -3.95
C TRP A 35 -0.18 11.36 -5.21
N ASP A 36 0.46 11.63 -6.34
CA ASP A 36 -0.15 11.50 -7.66
C ASP A 36 -0.23 10.04 -8.10
N GLY A 37 -1.26 9.70 -8.88
CA GLY A 37 -1.46 8.36 -9.46
C GLY A 37 -2.86 7.82 -9.22
N SER A 38 -3.38 7.07 -10.19
CA SER A 38 -4.69 6.43 -10.04
C SER A 38 -4.54 5.13 -9.24
N THR A 39 -5.46 4.88 -8.31
CA THR A 39 -5.57 3.56 -7.68
C THR A 39 -6.05 2.57 -8.74
N GLY A 40 -5.21 1.61 -9.10
CA GLY A 40 -5.50 0.68 -10.20
C GLY A 40 -4.83 -0.68 -10.07
N LEU A 41 -3.97 -0.88 -9.07
CA LEU A 41 -3.42 -2.18 -8.71
C LEU A 41 -4.17 -2.73 -7.50
N SER A 42 -4.88 -3.83 -7.70
CA SER A 42 -5.64 -4.50 -6.65
C SER A 42 -4.83 -5.64 -6.05
N LEU A 43 -4.96 -5.84 -4.73
CA LEU A 43 -4.33 -6.96 -4.03
C LEU A 43 -4.97 -8.28 -4.48
N VAL A 44 -4.15 -9.20 -4.98
CA VAL A 44 -4.55 -10.53 -5.45
C VAL A 44 -4.26 -11.57 -4.37
N SER A 45 -3.11 -11.49 -3.71
CA SER A 45 -2.68 -12.46 -2.69
C SER A 45 -1.86 -11.78 -1.59
N ASP A 46 -2.08 -12.21 -0.35
CA ASP A 46 -1.31 -11.82 0.82
C ASP A 46 -1.15 -13.00 1.78
N THR A 47 0.09 -13.48 1.90
CA THR A 47 0.41 -14.60 2.80
C THR A 47 0.16 -14.30 4.29
N ALA A 48 0.07 -13.04 4.71
CA ALA A 48 -0.32 -12.69 6.07
C ALA A 48 -1.81 -12.96 6.35
N LEU A 49 -2.67 -12.83 5.34
CA LEU A 49 -4.11 -13.10 5.44
C LEU A 49 -4.43 -14.59 5.23
N ALA A 50 -3.61 -15.29 4.45
CA ALA A 50 -3.77 -16.71 4.16
C ALA A 50 -2.41 -17.44 4.22
N PRO A 51 -1.93 -17.81 5.42
CA PRO A 51 -0.66 -18.50 5.56
C PRO A 51 -0.74 -19.88 4.87
N PRO A 52 0.28 -20.27 4.06
CA PRO A 52 0.29 -21.59 3.43
C PRO A 52 0.32 -22.70 4.50
N PRO A 53 -0.41 -23.81 4.31
CA PRO A 53 -0.40 -24.92 5.24
C PRO A 53 1.03 -25.47 5.39
N GLY A 54 1.52 -25.54 6.63
CA GLY A 54 2.84 -26.09 6.97
C GLY A 54 3.94 -25.06 7.27
N VAL A 55 3.69 -23.76 7.08
CA VAL A 55 4.64 -22.70 7.46
C VAL A 55 4.50 -22.38 8.96
N ARG A 56 5.43 -22.85 9.80
CA ARG A 56 5.54 -22.34 11.17
C ARG A 56 6.07 -20.91 11.12
N SER A 57 5.36 -19.99 11.79
CA SER A 57 5.58 -18.54 11.89
C SER A 57 6.95 -18.14 12.50
N GLY A 58 8.05 -18.55 11.87
CA GLY A 58 9.42 -18.33 12.33
C GLY A 58 10.26 -17.40 11.45
N SER A 59 9.78 -17.03 10.26
CA SER A 59 10.44 -16.06 9.38
C SER A 59 9.42 -15.03 8.91
N ALA A 60 9.61 -13.79 9.35
CA ALA A 60 8.75 -12.62 9.16
C ALA A 60 8.75 -12.12 7.70
N THR A 61 8.29 -12.98 6.79
CA THR A 61 8.32 -12.75 5.36
C THR A 61 6.89 -12.69 4.84
N ARG A 62 6.42 -11.49 4.48
CA ARG A 62 5.09 -11.27 3.91
C ARG A 62 5.21 -11.14 2.40
N HIS A 63 4.58 -12.05 1.68
CA HIS A 63 4.48 -12.03 0.22
C HIS A 63 3.14 -11.40 -0.18
N LEU A 64 3.21 -10.41 -1.07
CA LEU A 64 2.09 -9.71 -1.66
C LEU A 64 2.12 -9.82 -3.19
N GLU A 65 0.94 -10.00 -3.78
CA GLU A 65 0.73 -9.98 -5.22
C GLU A 65 -0.35 -8.96 -5.56
N PHE A 66 -0.10 -8.12 -6.57
CA PHE A 66 -1.03 -7.14 -7.09
C PHE A 66 -1.15 -7.25 -8.60
N ALA A 67 -2.34 -6.96 -9.11
CA ALA A 67 -2.60 -6.89 -10.54
C ALA A 67 -3.64 -5.81 -10.87
N GLY A 68 -3.54 -5.26 -12.07
CA GLY A 68 -4.52 -4.30 -12.61
C GLY A 68 -3.90 -3.34 -13.62
N ALA A 69 -4.74 -2.71 -14.44
CA ALA A 69 -4.31 -1.80 -15.51
C ALA A 69 -3.27 -2.40 -16.49
N GLY A 70 -3.26 -3.73 -16.67
CA GLY A 70 -2.26 -4.43 -17.51
C GLY A 70 -0.88 -4.59 -16.85
N LEU A 71 -0.77 -4.27 -15.57
CA LEU A 71 0.45 -4.36 -14.76
C LEU A 71 0.32 -5.47 -13.70
N GLY A 72 1.45 -6.05 -13.34
CA GLY A 72 1.58 -7.01 -12.25
C GLY A 72 2.74 -6.67 -11.33
N LEU A 73 2.56 -6.85 -10.03
CA LEU A 73 3.59 -6.64 -9.02
C LEU A 73 3.57 -7.80 -8.03
N VAL A 74 4.71 -8.45 -7.87
CA VAL A 74 4.96 -9.45 -6.84
C VAL A 74 6.05 -8.92 -5.95
N VAL A 75 5.82 -8.88 -4.64
CA VAL A 75 6.79 -8.33 -3.69
C VAL A 75 6.84 -9.12 -2.39
N GLN A 76 8.05 -9.39 -1.95
CA GLN A 76 8.37 -9.99 -0.67
C GLN A 76 8.89 -8.90 0.28
N LEU A 77 8.23 -8.78 1.43
CA LEU A 77 8.63 -7.90 2.53
C LEU A 77 9.38 -8.75 3.54
N VAL A 78 10.65 -8.44 3.74
CA VAL A 78 11.53 -9.12 4.70
C VAL A 78 11.90 -8.14 5.80
N ALA A 79 11.62 -8.47 7.06
CA ALA A 79 12.06 -7.66 8.19
C ALA A 79 13.59 -7.57 8.23
N ASP A 80 14.10 -6.34 8.35
CA ASP A 80 15.52 -6.01 8.52
C ASP A 80 15.67 -5.23 9.84
N GLY A 81 15.54 -5.95 10.96
CA GLY A 81 15.35 -5.33 12.27
C GLY A 81 13.89 -4.95 12.55
N VAL A 82 13.67 -4.06 13.53
CA VAL A 82 12.33 -3.73 14.05
C VAL A 82 11.60 -2.68 13.20
N GLU A 83 12.34 -1.72 12.64
CA GLU A 83 11.76 -0.54 11.98
C GLU A 83 12.02 -0.49 10.48
N ARG A 84 12.68 -1.50 9.91
CA ARG A 84 13.09 -1.50 8.50
C ARG A 84 12.73 -2.80 7.81
N LEU A 85 12.51 -2.67 6.51
CA LEU A 85 12.18 -3.73 5.59
C LEU A 85 13.18 -3.74 4.43
N THR A 86 13.52 -4.95 4.00
CA THR A 86 14.07 -5.21 2.68
C THR A 86 12.94 -5.73 1.79
N LEU A 87 12.80 -5.12 0.63
CA LEU A 87 11.83 -5.49 -0.39
C LEU A 87 12.55 -6.15 -1.55
N VAL A 88 12.06 -7.30 -1.98
CA VAL A 88 12.52 -7.99 -3.19
C VAL A 88 11.29 -8.35 -3.99
N GLY A 89 11.29 -7.99 -5.27
CA GLY A 89 10.08 -8.19 -6.07
C GLY A 89 10.34 -8.26 -7.56
N LEU A 90 9.25 -8.47 -8.28
CA LEU A 90 9.19 -8.53 -9.72
C LEU A 90 7.98 -7.71 -10.21
N VAL A 91 8.19 -6.91 -11.24
CA VAL A 91 7.15 -6.15 -11.93
C VAL A 91 7.01 -6.63 -13.37
N VAL A 92 5.78 -6.63 -13.87
CA VAL A 92 5.46 -6.93 -15.27
C VAL A 92 4.61 -5.79 -15.84
N PRO A 93 4.94 -5.22 -17.01
CA PRO A 93 6.14 -5.51 -17.81
C PRO A 93 7.46 -5.04 -17.13
N PRO A 94 8.62 -5.53 -17.60
CA PRO A 94 9.92 -5.18 -17.00
C PRO A 94 10.31 -3.72 -17.28
N SER A 95 11.43 -3.27 -16.70
CA SER A 95 11.96 -1.90 -16.89
C SER A 95 11.02 -0.77 -16.46
N ILE A 96 10.10 -1.05 -15.52
CA ILE A 96 9.24 -0.05 -14.89
C ILE A 96 9.91 0.50 -13.64
N GLU A 97 9.78 1.81 -13.40
CA GLU A 97 10.16 2.40 -12.11
C GLU A 97 9.11 2.06 -11.05
N VAL A 98 9.58 1.45 -9.95
CA VAL A 98 8.79 1.07 -8.78
C VAL A 98 9.04 2.10 -7.69
N GLU A 99 7.98 2.77 -7.25
CA GLU A 99 7.98 3.68 -6.11
C GLU A 99 7.29 3.01 -4.92
N VAL A 100 7.97 3.03 -3.78
CA VAL A 100 7.41 2.60 -2.50
C VAL A 100 7.18 3.84 -1.65
N ARG A 101 5.91 4.10 -1.35
CA ARG A 101 5.43 5.24 -0.58
C ARG A 101 5.20 4.82 0.86
N TYR A 102 5.60 5.68 1.78
CA TYR A 102 5.41 5.56 3.22
C TYR A 102 5.07 6.94 3.82
N PRO A 103 4.54 7.03 5.05
CA PRO A 103 4.07 8.31 5.60
C PRO A 103 5.13 9.42 5.63
N THR A 104 6.40 9.05 5.79
CA THR A 104 7.54 9.99 5.85
C THR A 104 8.19 10.29 4.50
N GLY A 105 7.73 9.68 3.39
CA GLY A 105 8.29 9.92 2.05
C GLY A 105 8.12 8.77 1.07
N SER A 106 9.01 8.67 0.09
CA SER A 106 9.06 7.53 -0.84
C SER A 106 10.49 7.15 -1.19
N SER A 107 10.64 5.93 -1.67
CA SER A 107 11.86 5.42 -2.29
C SER A 107 11.53 4.89 -3.67
N ARG A 108 12.45 5.01 -4.63
CA ARG A 108 12.26 4.57 -6.01
C ARG A 108 13.38 3.68 -6.47
N VAL A 109 13.06 2.72 -7.33
CA VAL A 109 14.03 1.85 -7.98
C VAL A 109 13.54 1.52 -9.38
N LEU A 110 14.44 1.54 -10.36
CA LEU A 110 14.14 1.02 -11.69
C LEU A 110 14.27 -0.50 -11.66
N ALA A 111 13.23 -1.22 -12.06
CA ALA A 111 13.31 -2.66 -12.25
C ALA A 111 14.28 -3.01 -13.39
N ASP A 112 14.98 -4.13 -13.26
CA ASP A 112 15.89 -4.60 -14.28
C ASP A 112 15.17 -5.08 -15.56
N GLY A 113 15.93 -5.51 -16.56
CA GLY A 113 15.38 -5.98 -17.83
C GLY A 113 14.55 -7.27 -17.74
N GLN A 114 14.52 -7.92 -16.58
CA GLN A 114 13.64 -9.07 -16.28
C GLN A 114 12.49 -8.67 -15.33
N GLY A 115 12.40 -7.40 -14.95
CA GLY A 115 11.39 -6.87 -14.03
C GLY A 115 11.77 -7.03 -12.56
N GLY A 116 12.95 -7.55 -12.25
CA GLY A 116 13.42 -7.71 -10.88
C GLY A 116 13.79 -6.39 -10.22
N PHE A 117 13.49 -6.23 -8.94
CA PHE A 117 13.95 -5.08 -8.15
C PHE A 117 14.25 -5.46 -6.70
N ARG A 118 15.09 -4.64 -6.07
CA ARG A 118 15.42 -4.75 -4.64
C ARG A 118 15.56 -3.37 -4.01
N MET A 119 14.99 -3.22 -2.82
CA MET A 119 15.09 -2.00 -2.01
C MET A 119 15.40 -2.37 -0.56
N THR A 120 16.27 -1.61 0.09
CA THR A 120 16.67 -1.85 1.48
C THR A 120 16.44 -0.61 2.31
N GLY A 121 16.22 -0.77 3.62
CA GLY A 121 16.05 0.37 4.54
C GLY A 121 14.69 1.07 4.42
N VAL A 122 13.70 0.43 3.80
CA VAL A 122 12.33 0.96 3.73
C VAL A 122 11.75 0.95 5.15
N PRO A 123 11.17 2.06 5.64
CA PRO A 123 10.50 2.07 6.94
C PRO A 123 9.41 1.00 7.03
N ALA A 124 9.39 0.24 8.13
CA ALA A 124 8.25 -0.61 8.46
C ALA A 124 7.02 0.26 8.78
N GLY A 125 5.83 -0.22 8.42
CA GLY A 125 4.57 0.51 8.64
C GLY A 125 3.71 0.55 7.38
N PRO A 126 2.83 1.55 7.24
CA PRO A 126 1.97 1.67 6.08
C PRO A 126 2.76 1.86 4.78
N LEU A 127 2.45 1.05 3.77
CA LEU A 127 3.12 1.08 2.46
C LEU A 127 2.11 1.16 1.33
N SER A 128 2.43 1.92 0.27
CA SER A 128 1.74 1.87 -1.02
C SER A 128 2.79 1.71 -2.13
N PHE A 129 2.50 0.88 -3.12
CA PHE A 129 3.35 0.69 -4.28
C PHE A 129 2.77 1.46 -5.46
N ALA A 130 3.59 2.26 -6.14
CA ALA A 130 3.24 2.91 -7.39
C ALA A 130 4.18 2.48 -8.50
N LEU A 131 3.61 2.07 -9.62
CA LEU A 131 4.33 1.71 -10.83
C LEU A 131 4.25 2.90 -11.80
N HIS A 132 5.38 3.23 -12.41
CA HIS A 132 5.50 4.35 -13.37
C HIS A 132 5.86 3.82 -14.76
N PRO A 133 4.86 3.37 -15.56
CA PRO A 133 5.10 2.97 -16.95
C PRO A 133 5.49 4.18 -17.81
N GLU A 134 6.36 3.97 -18.80
CA GLU A 134 6.79 5.04 -19.69
C GLU A 134 5.62 5.61 -20.50
N GLY A 135 5.49 6.95 -20.49
CA GLY A 135 4.44 7.65 -21.24
C GLY A 135 3.02 7.49 -20.70
N ALA A 136 2.84 6.85 -19.53
CA ALA A 136 1.54 6.65 -18.89
C ALA A 136 1.50 7.28 -17.49
N GLN A 137 0.29 7.45 -16.96
CA GLN A 137 0.10 7.86 -15.58
C GLN A 137 0.52 6.73 -14.63
N ALA A 138 1.12 7.10 -13.49
CA ALA A 138 1.44 6.14 -12.45
C ALA A 138 0.17 5.42 -11.92
N VAL A 139 0.31 4.12 -11.67
CA VAL A 139 -0.75 3.27 -11.12
C VAL A 139 -0.32 2.78 -9.76
N ALA A 140 -1.13 3.06 -8.74
CA ALA A 140 -0.81 2.74 -7.35
C ALA A 140 -1.72 1.65 -6.78
N THR A 141 -1.20 0.97 -5.75
CA THR A 141 -1.98 0.16 -4.82
C THR A 141 -2.63 1.06 -3.78
N GLU A 142 -3.68 0.56 -3.13
CA GLU A 142 -4.11 1.13 -1.85
C GLU A 142 -3.00 1.04 -0.79
N TRP A 143 -3.16 1.81 0.28
CA TRP A 143 -2.28 1.75 1.43
C TRP A 143 -2.47 0.44 2.18
N LEU A 144 -1.40 -0.33 2.28
CA LEU A 144 -1.32 -1.53 3.08
C LEU A 144 -0.96 -1.13 4.50
N VAL A 145 -1.76 -1.57 5.46
CA VAL A 145 -1.41 -1.52 6.88
C VAL A 145 -0.92 -2.90 7.32
N GLY A 146 0.05 -2.89 8.25
CA GLY A 146 0.59 -4.10 8.89
C GLY A 146 -0.37 -4.68 9.89
#